data_AF-A0A9E2VIM7-F1
#
_entry.id   AF-A0A9E2VIM7-F1
#
_cell.length_a   1.000
_cell.length_b   1.000
_cell.length_c   1.000
_cell.angle_alpha   90.00
_cell.angle_beta   90.00
_cell.angle_gamma   90.00
#
_symmetry.space_group_name_H-M   'P 1'
#
loop_
_entity.id
_entity.type
_entity.pdbx_description
1 polymer ?
#
loop_
_entity_poly.entity_id
_entity_poly.type
_entity_poly.pdbx_seq_one_letter_code
_entity_poly.pdbx_strand_id
1 'polypeptide(L)'
;MNANDFPAESLSGSQKDSRAFASIRGSDLVRKDEVYQIVGCAMEVLNELGHGLNEKPYEDALVVEFGLRKIPFLQQPRYTVVYKQVTVGEYVPDLVVFGAVVVDTKVIESISDHERGQMLNYLRITGHRVGVILNLKRAKLEWEHRFDQPRINVNELQFQTHQPKPGD
;
A
#
# COMPACT_ATOMS: atom_id res chain seq x y z
N MET A 1 -48.35 -6.37 -4.81
CA MET A 1 -47.45 -7.39 -5.39
C MET A 1 -46.04 -7.01 -4.97
N ASN A 2 -45.37 -7.90 -4.23
CA ASN A 2 -44.14 -7.63 -3.49
C ASN A 2 -42.89 -7.73 -4.38
N ALA A 3 -41.86 -6.96 -4.03
CA ALA A 3 -40.51 -7.09 -4.55
C ALA A 3 -39.86 -8.37 -4.00
N ASN A 4 -39.83 -9.45 -4.79
CA ASN A 4 -39.03 -10.65 -4.53
C ASN A 4 -39.00 -11.62 -5.74
N ASP A 5 -38.66 -11.12 -6.94
CA ASP A 5 -38.49 -11.99 -8.13
C ASP A 5 -37.17 -11.70 -8.86
N PHE A 6 -36.04 -12.03 -8.23
CA PHE A 6 -34.82 -12.36 -8.96
C PHE A 6 -34.33 -13.73 -8.51
N PRO A 7 -34.17 -14.70 -9.43
CA PRO A 7 -33.73 -16.04 -9.09
C PRO A 7 -32.24 -16.04 -8.74
N ALA A 8 -31.92 -16.72 -7.63
CA ALA A 8 -30.58 -17.12 -7.28
C ALA A 8 -30.19 -18.42 -8.01
N GLU A 9 -28.88 -18.63 -8.19
CA GLU A 9 -28.17 -19.74 -8.87
C GLU A 9 -27.89 -19.47 -10.37
N SER A 10 -26.65 -19.53 -10.86
CA SER A 10 -25.66 -20.59 -10.67
C SER A 10 -24.20 -20.11 -10.68
N LEU A 11 -23.42 -20.63 -9.73
CA LEU A 11 -21.95 -20.59 -9.67
C LEU A 11 -21.33 -21.53 -10.71
N SER A 12 -20.33 -21.07 -11.47
CA SER A 12 -19.23 -21.92 -11.93
C SER A 12 -17.98 -21.09 -12.21
N GLY A 13 -16.95 -21.23 -11.38
CA GLY A 13 -15.71 -20.47 -11.53
C GLY A 13 -14.66 -20.81 -10.47
N SER A 14 -14.15 -22.03 -10.52
CA SER A 14 -12.82 -22.45 -10.05
C SER A 14 -12.48 -22.28 -8.54
N GLN A 15 -12.77 -23.33 -7.78
CA GLN A 15 -12.04 -23.69 -6.56
C GLN A 15 -10.57 -24.03 -6.89
N LYS A 16 -9.68 -23.05 -7.11
CA LYS A 16 -8.22 -23.30 -7.16
C LYS A 16 -7.32 -22.33 -6.41
N ASP A 17 -7.82 -21.20 -5.92
CA ASP A 17 -6.96 -20.16 -5.31
C ASP A 17 -6.81 -20.25 -3.77
N SER A 18 -7.16 -21.39 -3.16
CA SER A 18 -7.12 -21.54 -1.70
C SER A 18 -5.74 -21.88 -1.12
N ARG A 19 -4.71 -22.15 -1.96
CA ARG A 19 -3.36 -22.54 -1.48
C ARG A 19 -2.32 -21.41 -1.39
N ALA A 20 -2.59 -20.23 -1.94
CA ALA A 20 -1.65 -19.10 -1.86
C ALA A 20 -1.75 -18.32 -0.52
N PHE A 21 -2.87 -18.45 0.20
CA PHE A 21 -3.19 -17.69 1.42
C PHE A 21 -2.55 -18.21 2.72
N ALA A 22 -1.82 -19.31 2.67
CA ALA A 22 -1.23 -19.93 3.86
C ALA A 22 0.06 -19.21 4.32
N SER A 23 -0.09 -18.03 4.93
CA SER A 23 0.69 -17.55 6.09
C SER A 23 0.27 -16.11 6.47
N ILE A 24 -1.02 -15.87 6.65
CA ILE A 24 -1.51 -14.59 7.20
C ILE A 24 -2.33 -14.92 8.44
N ARG A 25 -1.86 -14.51 9.62
CA ARG A 25 -2.70 -14.48 10.81
C ARG A 25 -3.77 -13.41 10.58
N GLY A 26 -4.98 -13.82 10.20
CA GLY A 26 -6.05 -12.96 9.68
C GLY A 26 -6.68 -11.96 10.66
N SER A 27 -6.22 -11.85 11.91
CA SER A 27 -6.88 -11.00 12.91
C SER A 27 -6.59 -9.50 12.77
N ASP A 28 -5.37 -9.05 12.43
CA ASP A 28 -4.97 -7.65 12.73
C ASP A 28 -4.42 -6.84 11.53
N LEU A 29 -4.91 -7.09 10.32
CA LEU A 29 -4.66 -6.17 9.19
C LEU A 29 -5.56 -4.93 9.31
N VAL A 30 -4.95 -3.75 9.20
CA VAL A 30 -5.66 -2.47 9.09
C VAL A 30 -5.86 -2.22 7.59
N ARG A 31 -7.04 -1.72 7.17
CA ARG A 31 -7.38 -1.54 5.73
C ARG A 31 -7.26 -2.84 4.91
N LYS A 32 -7.86 -3.92 5.44
CA LYS A 32 -7.82 -5.27 4.86
C LYS A 32 -8.20 -5.29 3.39
N ASP A 33 -9.32 -4.66 3.04
CA ASP A 33 -9.89 -4.71 1.69
C ASP A 33 -9.00 -3.98 0.68
N GLU A 34 -8.43 -2.83 1.06
CA GLU A 34 -7.48 -2.09 0.22
C GLU A 34 -6.18 -2.88 0.01
N VAL A 35 -5.64 -3.45 1.09
CA VAL A 35 -4.41 -4.26 1.02
C VAL A 35 -4.61 -5.50 0.17
N TYR A 36 -5.74 -6.20 0.29
CA TYR A 36 -6.03 -7.36 -0.54
C TYR A 36 -6.20 -7.01 -2.02
N GLN A 37 -6.80 -5.87 -2.34
CA GLN A 37 -6.88 -5.39 -3.72
C GLN A 37 -5.49 -5.11 -4.29
N ILE A 38 -4.62 -4.43 -3.54
CA ILE A 38 -3.24 -4.13 -3.95
C ILE A 38 -2.46 -5.43 -4.20
N VAL A 39 -2.53 -6.37 -3.27
CA VAL A 39 -1.86 -7.68 -3.38
C VAL A 39 -2.41 -8.46 -4.57
N GLY A 40 -3.72 -8.43 -4.81
CA GLY A 40 -4.35 -9.06 -5.96
C GLY A 40 -3.84 -8.49 -7.28
N CYS A 41 -3.66 -7.17 -7.39
CA CYS A 41 -3.03 -6.56 -8.57
C CYS A 41 -1.57 -7.00 -8.73
N ALA A 42 -0.81 -7.06 -7.65
CA ALA A 42 0.58 -7.51 -7.70
C ALA A 42 0.72 -8.97 -8.13
N MET A 43 -0.22 -9.83 -7.74
CA MET A 43 -0.29 -11.22 -8.22
C MET A 43 -0.58 -11.27 -9.71
N GLU A 44 -1.53 -10.47 -10.21
CA GLU A 44 -1.84 -10.39 -11.64
C GLU A 44 -0.61 -9.97 -12.46
N VAL A 45 0.04 -8.89 -12.04
CA VAL A 45 1.27 -8.37 -12.66
C VAL A 45 2.36 -9.44 -12.70
N LEU A 46 2.57 -10.15 -11.59
CA LEU A 46 3.58 -11.20 -11.51
C LEU A 46 3.23 -12.43 -12.37
N ASN A 47 1.94 -12.75 -12.50
CA ASN A 47 1.47 -13.85 -13.35
C ASN A 47 1.68 -13.54 -14.83
N GLU A 48 1.42 -12.30 -15.25
CA GLU A 48 1.53 -11.89 -16.65
C GLU A 48 2.98 -11.62 -17.07
N LEU A 49 3.74 -10.86 -16.27
CA LEU A 49 5.13 -10.49 -16.60
C LEU A 49 6.15 -11.55 -16.20
N GLY A 50 5.78 -12.47 -15.31
CA GLY A 50 6.72 -13.39 -14.69
C GLY A 50 7.66 -12.68 -13.70
N HIS A 51 8.68 -13.41 -13.27
CA HIS A 51 9.71 -12.92 -12.35
C HIS A 51 11.06 -12.74 -13.09
N GLY A 52 11.97 -11.95 -12.52
CA GLY A 52 13.32 -11.73 -13.08
C GLY A 52 13.58 -10.35 -13.66
N LEU A 53 12.59 -9.45 -13.65
CA LEU A 53 12.77 -8.03 -13.95
C LEU A 53 13.30 -7.26 -12.72
N ASN A 54 13.78 -6.04 -12.94
CA ASN A 54 14.06 -5.06 -11.88
C ASN A 54 12.75 -4.49 -11.31
N GLU A 55 12.83 -3.71 -10.24
CA GLU A 55 11.67 -3.13 -9.53
C GLU A 55 10.78 -2.27 -10.44
N LYS A 56 11.38 -1.35 -11.20
CA LYS A 56 10.65 -0.31 -11.94
C LYS A 56 9.60 -0.87 -12.93
N PRO A 57 9.90 -1.91 -13.73
CA PRO A 57 8.88 -2.58 -14.55
C PRO A 57 7.66 -3.08 -13.76
N TYR A 58 7.82 -3.60 -12.54
CA TYR A 58 6.68 -4.04 -11.72
C TYR A 58 5.88 -2.86 -11.17
N GLU A 59 6.56 -1.79 -10.75
CA GLU A 59 5.89 -0.54 -10.36
C GLU A 59 5.01 0.00 -11.50
N ASP A 60 5.58 0.10 -12.71
CA ASP A 60 4.85 0.62 -13.87
C ASP A 60 3.71 -0.31 -14.29
N ALA A 61 3.88 -1.62 -14.15
CA ALA A 61 2.82 -2.59 -14.41
C ALA A 61 1.68 -2.49 -13.38
N LEU A 62 2.00 -2.26 -12.10
CA LEU A 62 1.00 -2.01 -11.06
C LEU A 62 0.18 -0.75 -11.34
N VAL A 63 0.82 0.32 -11.84
CA VAL A 63 0.14 1.55 -12.29
C VAL A 63 -0.90 1.25 -13.37
N VAL A 64 -0.53 0.43 -14.36
CA VAL A 64 -1.46 -0.02 -15.41
C VAL A 64 -2.61 -0.82 -14.81
N GLU A 65 -2.32 -1.82 -13.97
CA GLU A 65 -3.33 -2.69 -13.36
C GLU A 65 -4.31 -1.90 -12.46
N PHE A 66 -3.81 -0.94 -11.69
CA PHE A 66 -4.65 -0.05 -10.90
C PHE A 66 -5.54 0.83 -11.79
N GLY A 67 -5.01 1.35 -12.90
CA GLY A 67 -5.79 2.09 -13.89
C GLY A 67 -6.93 1.26 -14.48
N LEU A 68 -6.65 0.01 -14.87
CA LEU A 68 -7.65 -0.92 -15.39
C LEU A 68 -8.76 -1.22 -14.37
N ARG A 69 -8.38 -1.37 -13.09
CA ARG A 69 -9.32 -1.63 -11.98
C ARG A 69 -9.94 -0.38 -11.37
N LYS A 70 -9.62 0.82 -11.90
CA LYS A 70 -10.07 2.12 -11.39
C LYS A 70 -9.75 2.34 -9.90
N ILE A 71 -8.60 1.80 -9.46
CA ILE A 71 -8.08 2.01 -8.12
C ILE A 71 -7.34 3.35 -8.11
N PRO A 72 -7.65 4.29 -7.19
CA PRO A 72 -6.95 5.56 -7.12
C PRO A 72 -5.54 5.38 -6.56
N PHE A 73 -4.55 5.95 -7.24
CA PHE A 73 -3.14 5.90 -6.84
C PHE A 73 -2.40 7.19 -7.20
N LEU A 74 -1.25 7.39 -6.54
CA LEU A 74 -0.21 8.35 -6.92
C LEU A 74 1.08 7.57 -7.12
N GLN A 75 1.75 7.77 -8.25
CA GLN A 75 3.06 7.20 -8.53
C GLN A 75 4.15 8.19 -8.17
N GLN A 76 5.18 7.72 -7.45
CA GLN A 76 6.35 8.50 -7.04
C GLN A 76 6.03 9.89 -6.44
N PRO A 77 5.04 10.02 -5.52
CA PRO A 77 4.78 11.29 -4.86
C PRO A 77 5.98 11.71 -4.00
N ARG A 78 6.31 13.01 -4.00
CA ARG A 78 7.47 13.54 -3.26
C ARG A 78 7.05 14.03 -1.88
N TYR A 79 7.78 13.59 -0.85
CA TYR A 79 7.61 14.04 0.53
C TYR A 79 8.90 14.69 1.03
N THR A 80 8.79 15.91 1.55
CA THR A 80 9.94 16.62 2.11
C THR A 80 10.37 16.01 3.44
N VAL A 81 11.66 15.68 3.56
CA VAL A 81 12.24 15.24 4.83
C VAL A 81 12.82 16.45 5.55
N VAL A 82 12.26 16.75 6.72
CA VAL A 82 12.65 17.90 7.54
C VAL A 82 13.33 17.42 8.81
N TYR A 83 14.54 17.93 9.08
CA TYR A 83 15.25 17.74 10.33
C TYR A 83 15.50 19.10 10.98
N LYS A 84 14.96 19.30 12.19
CA LYS A 84 15.08 20.57 12.94
C LYS A 84 14.71 21.80 12.08
N GLN A 85 13.56 21.74 11.41
CA GLN A 85 13.03 22.79 10.53
C GLN A 85 13.86 23.04 9.25
N VAL A 86 14.90 22.25 9.00
CA VAL A 86 15.72 22.33 7.78
C VAL A 86 15.37 21.15 6.88
N THR A 87 15.09 21.43 5.60
CA THR A 87 14.94 20.38 4.58
C THR A 87 16.28 19.67 4.38
N VAL A 88 16.30 18.36 4.59
CA VAL A 88 17.50 17.52 4.43
C VAL A 88 17.40 16.54 3.28
N GLY A 89 16.26 16.51 2.58
CA GLY A 89 16.07 15.71 1.39
C GLY A 89 14.61 15.47 1.06
N GLU A 90 14.40 14.51 0.17
CA GLU A 90 13.07 14.04 -0.24
C GLU A 90 12.99 12.52 -0.02
N TYR A 91 11.80 12.08 0.36
CA TYR A 91 11.40 10.69 0.31
C TYR A 91 10.38 10.51 -0.81
N VAL A 92 10.57 9.48 -1.63
CA VAL A 92 9.71 9.17 -2.76
C VAL A 92 9.37 7.68 -2.67
N PRO A 93 8.19 7.29 -2.14
CA PRO A 93 7.69 5.92 -2.26
C PRO A 93 7.43 5.59 -3.74
N ASP A 94 7.39 4.31 -4.07
CA ASP A 94 6.98 3.89 -5.42
C ASP A 94 5.53 4.34 -5.68
N LEU A 95 4.63 4.04 -4.73
CA LEU A 95 3.20 4.23 -4.88
C LEU A 95 2.51 4.63 -3.58
N VAL A 96 1.45 5.45 -3.70
CA VAL A 96 0.46 5.68 -2.64
C VAL A 96 -0.92 5.37 -3.18
N VAL A 97 -1.55 4.33 -2.66
CA VAL A 97 -2.81 3.77 -3.15
C VAL A 97 -3.93 4.07 -2.17
N PHE A 98 -5.15 4.31 -2.68
CA PHE A 98 -6.31 4.72 -1.88
C PHE A 98 -6.08 5.98 -1.02
N GLY A 99 -5.07 6.78 -1.37
CA GLY A 99 -4.66 7.97 -0.61
C GLY A 99 -4.15 7.68 0.81
N ALA A 100 -3.87 6.43 1.16
CA ALA A 100 -3.60 6.04 2.55
C ALA A 100 -2.68 4.83 2.74
N VAL A 101 -2.40 4.08 1.68
CA VAL A 101 -1.53 2.90 1.71
C VAL A 101 -0.26 3.19 0.92
N VAL A 102 0.88 3.21 1.60
CA VAL A 102 2.19 3.29 0.94
C VAL A 102 2.53 1.90 0.40
N VAL A 103 2.95 1.81 -0.86
CA VAL A 103 3.33 0.55 -1.49
C VAL A 103 4.74 0.69 -2.04
N ASP A 104 5.62 -0.21 -1.63
CA ASP A 104 7.00 -0.33 -2.12
C ASP A 104 7.18 -1.68 -2.82
N THR A 105 7.70 -1.64 -4.04
CA THR A 105 8.10 -2.81 -4.82
C THR A 105 9.57 -3.12 -4.57
N LYS A 106 9.90 -4.41 -4.48
CA LYS A 106 11.26 -4.92 -4.25
C LYS A 106 11.52 -6.16 -5.08
N VAL A 107 12.77 -6.35 -5.49
CA VAL A 107 13.25 -7.60 -6.10
C VAL A 107 14.43 -8.13 -5.28
N ILE A 108 14.14 -8.64 -4.08
CA ILE A 108 15.12 -9.04 -3.07
C ILE A 108 14.94 -10.50 -2.63
N GLU A 109 15.95 -11.11 -2.00
CA GLU A 109 15.87 -12.54 -1.62
C GLU A 109 14.72 -12.86 -0.64
N SER A 110 14.48 -11.94 0.29
CA SER A 110 13.42 -12.00 1.30
C SER A 110 13.23 -10.61 1.93
N ILE A 111 12.04 -10.31 2.44
CA ILE A 111 11.79 -9.09 3.22
C ILE A 111 12.48 -9.21 4.58
N SER A 112 13.44 -8.33 4.87
CA SER A 112 14.23 -8.30 6.10
C SER A 112 13.83 -7.13 7.02
N ASP A 113 14.47 -7.04 8.18
CA ASP A 113 14.25 -5.94 9.13
C ASP A 113 14.70 -4.59 8.57
N HIS A 114 15.57 -4.59 7.55
CA HIS A 114 15.97 -3.40 6.83
C HIS A 114 14.78 -2.77 6.10
N GLU A 115 14.07 -3.52 5.27
CA GLU A 115 12.92 -3.04 4.50
C GLU A 115 11.76 -2.64 5.42
N ARG A 116 11.54 -3.41 6.50
CA ARG A 116 10.54 -3.09 7.52
C ARG A 116 10.84 -1.77 8.22
N GLY A 117 12.10 -1.54 8.58
CA GLY A 117 12.56 -0.31 9.21
C GLY A 117 12.41 0.90 8.28
N GLN A 118 12.75 0.74 7.00
CA GLN A 118 12.52 1.76 5.98
C GLN A 118 11.03 2.10 5.88
N MET A 119 10.17 1.11 5.70
CA MET A 119 8.72 1.31 5.60
C MET A 119 8.14 2.04 6.82
N LEU A 120 8.54 1.68 8.04
CA LEU A 120 8.08 2.40 9.24
C LEU A 120 8.51 3.87 9.26
N ASN A 121 9.71 4.19 8.79
CA ASN A 121 10.15 5.58 8.68
C ASN A 121 9.35 6.34 7.63
N TYR A 122 9.01 5.68 6.52
CA TYR A 122 8.21 6.23 5.45
C TYR A 122 6.80 6.54 5.88
N LEU A 123 6.15 5.64 6.62
CA LEU A 123 4.84 5.89 7.21
C LEU A 123 4.85 7.15 8.10
N ARG A 124 5.91 7.35 8.89
CA ARG A 124 6.06 8.56 9.72
C ARG A 124 6.27 9.84 8.92
N ILE A 125 7.11 9.78 7.87
CA ILE A 125 7.39 10.94 7.00
C ILE A 125 6.13 11.35 6.23
N THR A 126 5.39 10.37 5.72
CA THR A 126 4.21 10.61 4.87
C THR A 126 2.94 10.91 5.69
N GLY A 127 2.92 10.59 6.99
CA GLY A 127 1.74 10.65 7.83
C GLY A 127 0.75 9.50 7.59
N HIS A 128 1.09 8.54 6.73
CA HIS A 128 0.29 7.35 6.48
C HIS A 128 0.49 6.32 7.59
N ARG A 129 -0.48 5.42 7.76
CA ARG A 129 -0.43 4.40 8.81
C ARG A 129 -0.21 2.99 8.27
N VAL A 130 -0.49 2.76 7.00
CA VAL A 130 -0.46 1.43 6.39
C VAL A 130 0.55 1.41 5.26
N GLY A 131 1.45 0.44 5.31
CA GLY A 131 2.47 0.18 4.31
C GLY A 131 2.39 -1.27 3.82
N VAL A 132 2.63 -1.48 2.53
CA VAL A 132 2.71 -2.81 1.93
C VAL A 132 4.04 -2.92 1.20
N ILE A 133 4.85 -3.91 1.57
CA ILE A 133 6.08 -4.25 0.84
C ILE A 133 5.74 -5.43 -0.06
N LEU A 134 6.01 -5.30 -1.36
CA LEU A 134 5.79 -6.33 -2.38
C LEU A 134 7.16 -6.82 -2.89
N ASN A 135 7.53 -8.05 -2.57
CA ASN A 135 8.73 -8.69 -3.10
C ASN A 135 8.37 -9.60 -4.28
N LEU A 136 8.77 -9.17 -5.49
CA LEU A 136 8.43 -9.80 -6.77
C LEU A 136 9.58 -10.64 -7.35
N LYS A 137 10.59 -10.97 -6.54
CA LYS A 137 11.76 -11.74 -7.00
C LYS A 137 11.44 -13.16 -7.45
N ARG A 138 10.42 -13.79 -6.87
CA ARG A 138 10.07 -15.19 -7.12
C ARG A 138 8.70 -15.28 -7.79
N ALA A 139 8.42 -16.40 -8.44
CA ALA A 139 7.12 -16.68 -9.05
C ALA A 139 5.96 -16.66 -8.03
N LYS A 140 6.23 -16.92 -6.75
CA LYS A 140 5.27 -16.69 -5.67
C LYS A 140 5.56 -15.33 -5.05
N LEU A 141 4.57 -14.44 -5.08
CA LEU A 141 4.63 -13.14 -4.43
C LEU A 141 4.86 -13.29 -2.92
N GLU A 142 5.93 -12.69 -2.43
CA GLU A 142 6.15 -12.46 -1.01
C GLU A 142 5.71 -11.03 -0.69
N TRP A 143 4.89 -10.83 0.33
CA TRP A 143 4.44 -9.49 0.69
C TRP A 143 4.24 -9.36 2.19
N GLU A 144 4.30 -8.11 2.66
CA GLU A 144 4.20 -7.83 4.08
C GLU A 144 3.43 -6.53 4.36
N HIS A 145 2.39 -6.63 5.18
CA HIS A 145 1.64 -5.50 5.71
C HIS A 145 2.34 -4.91 6.94
N ARG A 146 2.43 -3.58 6.99
CA ARG A 146 3.00 -2.82 8.09
C ARG A 146 2.03 -1.75 8.55
N PHE A 147 1.93 -1.63 9.87
CA PHE A 147 1.14 -0.61 10.52
C PHE A 147 2.02 0.15 11.52
N ASP A 148 2.12 1.48 11.38
CA ASP A 148 2.75 2.31 12.40
C ASP A 148 1.69 2.70 13.45
N GLN A 149 1.88 2.19 14.68
CA GLN A 149 1.05 2.62 15.81
C GLN A 149 1.44 4.06 16.17
N PRO A 150 0.46 4.95 16.40
CA PRO A 150 0.78 6.28 16.90
C PRO A 150 1.49 6.12 18.24
N ARG A 151 2.78 6.46 18.29
CA ARG A 151 3.40 6.79 19.57
C ARG A 151 2.66 8.03 20.04
N ILE A 152 1.98 7.96 21.19
CA ILE A 152 1.39 9.13 21.83
C ILE A 152 2.49 10.20 21.86
N ASN A 153 2.37 11.19 20.99
CA ASN A 153 3.26 12.32 20.98
C ASN A 153 2.50 13.41 21.72
N VAL A 154 2.84 13.58 23.01
CA VAL A 154 2.32 14.63 23.90
C VAL A 154 2.54 16.07 23.37
N ASN A 155 3.10 16.24 22.17
CA ASN A 155 3.36 17.52 21.52
C ASN A 155 2.32 17.95 20.46
N GLU A 156 1.15 17.31 20.41
CA GLU A 156 0.00 17.84 19.66
C GLU A 156 -0.67 19.07 20.33
N LEU A 157 -0.11 19.58 21.43
CA LEU A 157 -0.43 20.93 21.92
C LEU A 157 0.55 21.92 21.29
N GLN A 158 0.29 22.38 20.07
CA GLN A 158 0.54 23.74 19.53
C GLN A 158 0.49 23.73 17.99
N PHE A 159 -0.68 23.43 17.42
CA PHE A 159 -1.06 24.00 16.12
C PHE A 159 -2.46 24.57 16.25
N GLN A 160 -2.56 25.71 16.96
CA GLN A 160 -3.72 26.57 16.80
C GLN A 160 -3.60 27.25 15.44
N THR A 161 -4.59 26.99 14.60
CA THR A 161 -4.91 27.74 13.39
C THR A 161 -4.88 29.24 13.66
N HIS A 162 -3.83 29.93 13.20
CA HIS A 162 -3.89 31.38 12.99
C HIS A 162 -4.28 31.62 11.53
N GLN A 163 -5.59 31.70 11.28
CA GLN A 163 -6.09 32.46 10.14
C GLN A 163 -5.86 33.94 10.46
N PRO A 164 -5.21 34.73 9.60
CA PRO A 164 -5.14 36.17 9.80
C PRO A 164 -6.55 36.75 9.64
N LYS A 165 -6.99 37.57 10.60
CA LYS A 165 -8.19 38.41 10.41
C LYS A 165 -7.87 39.44 9.33
N PRO A 166 -8.66 39.55 8.25
CA PRO A 166 -8.54 40.66 7.32
C PRO A 166 -9.29 41.88 7.91
N GLY A 167 -8.54 42.94 8.20
CA GLY A 167 -9.04 44.30 8.40
C GLY A 167 -9.78 44.56 9.72
N ASP A 168 -9.10 45.29 10.61
CA ASP A 168 -9.65 46.34 11.49
C ASP A 168 -8.51 47.29 11.87
#